data_AF-A0A420DUA0-F1
#
_entry.id   AF-A0A420DUA0-F1
#
_cell.length_a   1.000
_cell.length_b   1.000
_cell.length_c   1.000
_cell.angle_alpha   90.00
_cell.angle_beta   90.00
_cell.angle_gamma   90.00
#
_symmetry.space_group_name_H-M   'P 1'
#
loop_
_entity.id
_entity.type
_entity.pdbx_description
1 polymer ?
#
loop_
_entity_poly.entity_id
_entity_poly.type
_entity_poly.pdbx_seq_one_letter_code
_entity_poly.pdbx_strand_id
1 'polypeptide(L)'
;MMQRRKLLLEILNIKQLVDIRVIEALKRLEQIDGLVQWYEGLNPFPHVKELAEGELKQSLEAAAHHQMTESEFSAFKRQWDQATPLEQRRYLCELAGLSYPSAVMDLED
;
A
#
# COMPACT_ATOMS: atom_id res chain seq x y z
N MET A 1 -2.79 -3.82 19.55
CA MET A 1 -1.49 -3.49 18.90
C MET A 1 -1.62 -2.50 17.73
N MET A 2 -2.70 -2.56 16.93
CA MET A 2 -2.93 -1.67 15.77
C MET A 2 -2.87 -0.16 16.04
N GLN A 3 -3.42 0.33 17.16
CA GLN A 3 -3.47 1.77 17.46
C GLN A 3 -2.09 2.41 17.68
N ARG A 4 -1.17 1.72 18.38
CA ARG A 4 0.18 2.24 18.62
C ARG A 4 0.99 2.36 17.32
N ARG A 5 0.83 1.40 16.40
CA ARG A 5 1.45 1.41 15.07
C ARG A 5 0.90 2.56 14.21
N LYS A 6 -0.43 2.71 14.15
CA LYS A 6 -1.08 3.81 13.42
C LYS A 6 -0.60 5.18 13.93
N LEU A 7 -0.53 5.34 15.24
CA LEU A 7 -0.07 6.58 15.88
C LEU A 7 1.42 6.87 15.60
N LEU A 8 2.28 5.85 15.57
CA LEU A 8 3.68 6.03 15.16
C LEU A 8 3.84 6.41 13.69
N LEU A 9 3.02 5.86 12.80
CA LEU A 9 2.99 6.22 11.38
C LEU A 9 2.44 7.65 11.19
N GLU A 10 1.45 8.07 11.98
CA GLU A 10 0.99 9.46 11.97
C GLU A 10 2.07 10.43 12.45
N ILE A 11 2.84 10.08 13.48
CA ILE A 11 4.00 10.86 13.95
C ILE A 11 5.07 10.98 12.87
N LEU A 12 5.31 9.91 12.10
CA LEU A 12 6.24 9.92 10.95
C LEU A 12 5.66 10.65 9.72
N ASN A 13 4.50 11.29 9.86
CA ASN A 13 3.81 12.06 8.83
C ASN A 13 3.66 11.29 7.51
N ILE A 14 3.31 10.00 7.56
CA ILE A 14 3.24 9.13 6.36
C ILE A 14 2.30 9.66 5.28
N LYS A 15 1.35 10.52 5.63
CA LYS A 15 0.51 11.23 4.67
C LYS A 15 1.31 12.00 3.62
N GLN A 16 2.48 12.55 3.97
CA GLN A 16 3.35 13.26 3.01
C GLN A 16 3.95 12.32 1.95
N LEU A 17 4.08 11.02 2.27
CA LEU A 17 4.59 10.01 1.36
C LEU A 17 3.56 9.59 0.29
N VAL A 18 2.29 9.91 0.49
CA VAL A 18 1.20 9.62 -0.46
C VAL A 18 1.20 10.69 -1.56
N ASP A 19 2.27 10.69 -2.37
CA ASP A 19 2.42 11.55 -3.52
C ASP A 19 1.65 11.04 -4.75
N ILE A 20 1.74 11.78 -5.87
CA ILE A 20 1.04 11.41 -7.10
C ILE A 20 1.43 10.02 -7.61
N ARG A 21 2.69 9.61 -7.45
CA ARG A 21 3.17 8.30 -7.93
C ARG A 21 2.62 7.17 -7.08
N VAL A 22 2.57 7.35 -5.76
CA VAL A 22 1.92 6.40 -4.85
C VAL A 22 0.43 6.29 -5.16
N ILE A 23 -0.26 7.40 -5.41
CA ILE A 23 -1.68 7.41 -5.79
C ILE A 23 -1.90 6.66 -7.12
N GLU A 24 -1.06 6.88 -8.12
CA GLU A 24 -1.15 6.17 -9.41
C GLU A 24 -0.91 4.66 -9.26
N ALA A 25 0.06 4.27 -8.44
CA ALA A 25 0.32 2.86 -8.15
C ALA A 25 -0.86 2.20 -7.42
N LEU A 26 -1.49 2.89 -6.47
CA LEU A 26 -2.71 2.41 -5.79
C LEU A 26 -3.87 2.20 -6.76
N LYS A 27 -4.11 3.16 -7.67
CA LYS A 27 -5.15 3.06 -8.70
C LYS A 27 -4.88 1.92 -9.68
N ARG A 28 -3.62 1.69 -10.06
CA ARG A 28 -3.24 0.57 -10.92
C ARG A 28 -3.56 -0.77 -10.27
N LEU A 29 -3.25 -0.91 -8.98
CA LEU A 29 -3.60 -2.11 -8.23
C LEU A 29 -5.10 -2.32 -8.12
N GLU A 30 -5.89 -1.25 -7.93
CA GLU A 30 -7.35 -1.31 -7.94
C GLU A 30 -7.89 -1.81 -9.29
N GLN A 31 -7.35 -1.32 -10.41
CA GLN A 31 -7.73 -1.79 -11.75
C GLN A 31 -7.40 -3.27 -11.96
N ILE A 32 -6.22 -3.71 -11.50
CA ILE A 32 -5.81 -5.12 -11.59
C ILE A 32 -6.72 -6.01 -10.76
N ASP A 33 -7.08 -5.60 -9.54
CA ASP A 33 -8.02 -6.37 -8.72
C ASP A 33 -9.40 -6.47 -9.38
N GLY A 34 -9.88 -5.37 -10.00
CA GLY A 34 -11.13 -5.39 -10.77
C GLY A 34 -11.07 -6.38 -11.94
N LEU A 35 -9.92 -6.46 -12.63
CA LEU A 35 -9.70 -7.47 -13.68
C LEU A 35 -9.69 -8.90 -13.13
N VAL A 36 -8.97 -9.14 -12.02
CA VAL A 36 -8.93 -10.47 -11.38
C VAL A 36 -10.32 -10.91 -10.93
N GLN A 37 -11.09 -9.99 -10.35
CA GLN A 37 -12.48 -10.24 -9.96
C GLN A 37 -13.35 -10.56 -11.18
N TRP A 38 -13.15 -9.86 -12.30
CA TRP A 38 -13.88 -10.13 -13.55
C TRP A 38 -13.61 -11.55 -14.09
N TYR A 39 -12.41 -12.09 -13.89
CA TYR A 39 -12.09 -13.48 -14.17
C TYR A 39 -12.52 -14.45 -13.06
N GLU A 40 -13.53 -14.09 -12.24
CA GLU A 40 -14.04 -14.90 -11.13
C GLU A 40 -12.94 -15.34 -10.13
N GLY A 41 -11.93 -14.50 -9.93
CA GLY A 41 -10.80 -14.80 -9.03
C GLY A 41 -9.71 -15.67 -9.65
N LEU A 42 -9.91 -16.23 -10.86
CA LEU A 42 -8.83 -16.82 -11.66
C LEU A 42 -7.96 -15.69 -12.20
N ASN A 43 -6.95 -15.27 -11.44
CA ASN A 43 -5.99 -14.28 -11.89
C ASN A 43 -5.21 -14.81 -13.11
N PRO A 44 -5.47 -14.34 -14.34
CA PRO A 44 -4.75 -14.82 -15.52
C PRO A 44 -3.35 -14.20 -15.61
N PHE A 45 -3.07 -13.19 -14.78
CA PHE A 45 -1.89 -12.35 -14.83
C PHE A 45 -1.27 -12.17 -13.43
N PRO A 46 -0.93 -13.27 -12.71
CA PRO A 46 -0.40 -13.19 -11.35
C PRO A 46 0.85 -12.30 -11.26
N HIS A 47 1.75 -12.42 -12.24
CA HIS A 47 2.96 -11.61 -12.30
C HIS A 47 2.70 -10.12 -12.54
N VAL A 48 1.60 -9.75 -13.19
CA VAL A 48 1.22 -8.34 -13.37
C VAL A 48 0.78 -7.74 -12.04
N LYS A 49 0.06 -8.51 -11.22
CA LYS A 49 -0.30 -8.11 -9.87
C LYS A 49 0.94 -7.97 -8.98
N GLU A 50 1.83 -8.96 -8.98
CA GLU A 50 3.10 -8.91 -8.24
C GLU A 50 3.95 -7.70 -8.65
N LEU A 51 4.01 -7.40 -9.95
CA LEU A 51 4.73 -6.24 -10.48
C LEU A 51 4.14 -4.93 -9.94
N ALA A 52 2.81 -4.78 -10.00
CA ALA A 52 2.14 -3.58 -9.51
C ALA A 52 2.27 -3.40 -7.99
N GLU A 53 2.31 -4.50 -7.21
CA GLU A 53 2.59 -4.46 -5.77
C GLU A 53 4.04 -4.00 -5.51
N GLY A 54 4.99 -4.48 -6.33
CA GLY A 54 6.37 -4.02 -6.31
C GLY A 54 6.51 -2.54 -6.65
N GLU A 55 5.78 -2.04 -7.66
CA GLU A 55 5.77 -0.62 -8.04
C GLU A 55 5.24 0.27 -6.94
N LEU A 56 4.17 -0.15 -6.23
CA LEU A 56 3.65 0.57 -5.07
C LEU A 56 4.72 0.68 -3.97
N LYS A 57 5.37 -0.44 -3.66
CA LYS A 57 6.44 -0.46 -2.66
C LYS A 57 7.59 0.49 -3.04
N GLN A 58 8.08 0.38 -4.27
CA GLN A 58 9.18 1.23 -4.76
C GLN A 58 8.79 2.71 -4.76
N SER A 59 7.57 3.05 -5.16
CA SER A 59 7.08 4.43 -5.17
C SER A 59 7.06 5.02 -3.76
N LEU A 60 6.57 4.24 -2.78
CA LEU A 60 6.54 4.66 -1.38
C LEU A 60 7.94 4.80 -0.79
N GLU A 61 8.83 3.83 -1.04
CA GLU A 61 10.22 3.89 -0.57
C GLU A 61 10.97 5.07 -1.19
N ALA A 62 10.74 5.38 -2.47
CA ALA A 62 11.31 6.54 -3.14
C ALA A 62 10.78 7.86 -2.56
N ALA A 63 9.47 7.96 -2.29
CA ALA A 63 8.88 9.12 -1.63
C ALA A 63 9.47 9.30 -0.22
N ALA A 64 9.61 8.21 0.54
CA ALA A 64 10.21 8.23 1.87
C ALA A 64 11.67 8.68 1.83
N HIS A 65 12.47 8.14 0.92
CA HIS A 65 13.87 8.57 0.75
C HIS A 65 14.01 10.05 0.40
N HIS A 66 13.06 10.63 -0.33
CA HIS A 66 13.13 12.03 -0.70
C HIS A 66 12.71 12.97 0.44
N GLN A 67 11.74 12.55 1.25
CA GLN A 67 11.06 13.42 2.21
C GLN A 67 11.49 13.19 3.67
N MET A 68 12.18 12.09 3.96
CA MET A 68 12.63 11.73 5.31
C MET A 68 14.14 11.78 5.41
N THR A 69 14.63 12.10 6.61
CA THR A 69 16.03 11.84 6.98
C THR A 69 16.31 10.34 7.06
N GLU A 70 17.58 9.95 7.06
CA GLU A 70 17.98 8.54 7.12
C GLU A 70 17.48 7.82 8.40
N SER A 71 17.45 8.53 9.53
CA SER A 71 16.94 7.99 10.80
C SER A 71 15.41 7.81 10.78
N GLU A 72 14.68 8.78 10.22
CA GLU A 72 13.24 8.69 10.01
C GLU A 72 12.87 7.58 9.03
N PHE A 73 13.61 7.47 7.91
CA PHE A 73 13.42 6.40 6.93
C PHE A 73 13.64 5.02 7.56
N SER A 74 14.69 4.87 8.36
CA SER A 74 14.99 3.61 9.07
C SER A 74 13.88 3.26 10.09
N ALA A 75 13.39 4.25 10.82
CA ALA A 75 12.29 4.08 11.76
C ALA A 75 10.97 3.73 11.05
N PHE A 76 10.66 4.43 9.96
CA PHE A 76 9.54 4.15 9.08
C PHE A 76 9.60 2.72 8.58
N LYS A 77 10.69 2.30 7.94
CA LYS A 77 10.83 0.95 7.36
C LYS A 77 10.64 -0.14 8.41
N ARG A 78 11.24 0.01 9.61
CA ARG A 78 11.05 -0.93 10.72
C ARG A 78 9.59 -1.05 11.17
N GLN A 79 8.82 0.03 11.17
CA GLN A 79 7.39 0.00 11.52
C GLN A 79 6.53 -0.48 10.35
N TRP A 80 6.90 -0.11 9.12
CA TRP A 80 6.20 -0.43 7.89
C TRP A 80 6.24 -1.92 7.59
N ASP A 81 7.41 -2.55 7.70
CA ASP A 81 7.63 -3.97 7.44
C ASP A 81 6.92 -4.90 8.44
N GLN A 82 6.36 -4.36 9.54
CA GLN A 82 5.51 -5.12 10.47
C GLN A 82 4.06 -5.23 10.00
N ALA A 83 3.65 -4.46 9.00
CA ALA A 83 2.32 -4.56 8.39
C ALA A 83 2.38 -5.50 7.18
N THR A 84 1.33 -6.30 6.98
CA THR A 84 1.23 -7.12 5.77
C THR A 84 1.06 -6.22 4.53
N PRO A 85 1.41 -6.66 3.32
CA PRO A 85 1.19 -5.87 2.10
C PRO A 85 -0.26 -5.38 1.95
N LEU A 86 -1.21 -6.20 2.39
CA LEU A 86 -2.63 -5.86 2.44
C LEU A 86 -2.94 -4.71 3.41
N GLU A 87 -2.42 -4.80 4.64
CA GLU A 87 -2.59 -3.76 5.65
C GLU A 87 -1.93 -2.44 5.22
N GLN A 88 -0.74 -2.53 4.63
CA GLN A 88 0.03 -1.42 4.08
C GLN A 88 -0.79 -0.70 3.00
N ARG A 89 -1.27 -1.44 2.00
CA ARG A 89 -2.09 -0.89 0.92
C ARG A 89 -3.39 -0.27 1.45
N ARG A 90 -4.09 -0.95 2.37
CA ARG A 90 -5.32 -0.41 2.98
C ARG A 90 -5.06 0.93 3.67
N TYR A 91 -3.96 1.03 4.41
CA TYR A 91 -3.57 2.27 5.08
C TYR A 91 -3.25 3.39 4.09
N LEU A 92 -2.54 3.08 2.99
CA LEU A 92 -2.26 4.07 1.94
C LEU A 92 -3.52 4.53 1.21
N CYS A 93 -4.48 3.63 0.93
CA CYS A 93 -5.79 3.99 0.39
C CYS A 93 -6.55 4.93 1.34
N GLU A 94 -6.57 4.65 2.64
CA GLU A 94 -7.19 5.50 3.66
C GLU A 94 -6.58 6.91 3.64
N LEU A 95 -5.24 7.01 3.60
CA LEU A 95 -4.53 8.28 3.53
C LEU A 95 -4.77 9.04 2.21
N ALA A 96 -4.92 8.31 1.11
CA ALA A 96 -5.17 8.87 -0.23
C ALA A 96 -6.65 9.26 -0.45
N GLY A 97 -7.56 8.89 0.46
CA GLY A 97 -9.00 9.05 0.26
C GLY A 97 -9.56 8.17 -0.87
N LEU A 98 -8.88 7.06 -1.18
CA LEU A 98 -9.30 6.11 -2.21
C LEU A 98 -10.15 5.00 -1.60
N SER A 99 -11.15 4.55 -2.35
CA SER A 99 -11.92 3.36 -2.01
C SER A 99 -11.03 2.11 -2.06
N TYR A 100 -11.28 1.18 -1.15
CA TYR A 100 -10.57 -0.09 -1.12
C TYR A 100 -11.39 -1.15 -1.87
N PRO A 101 -10.79 -1.93 -2.79
CA PRO A 101 -11.53 -2.99 -3.48
C PRO A 101 -11.96 -4.06 -2.46
N SER A 102 -13.27 -4.32 -2.40
CA SER A 102 -13.92 -5.21 -1.43
C SER A 102 -13.50 -6.68 -1.52
N ALA A 103 -12.85 -7.08 -2.61
CA ALA A 103 -12.61 -8.47 -3.01
C ALA A 103 -11.63 -9.25 -2.10
N VAL A 104 -11.13 -8.68 -1.01
CA VAL A 104 -10.32 -9.41 0.00
C VAL A 104 -11.12 -9.79 1.24
N MET A 105 -12.40 -9.41 1.33
CA MET A 105 -13.29 -9.89 2.40
C MET A 105 -13.88 -11.28 2.13
N ASP A 106 -13.77 -11.82 0.91
CA ASP A 106 -14.41 -13.08 0.52
C ASP A 106 -13.46 -14.30 0.59
N LEU A 107 -12.32 -14.20 1.28
CA LEU A 107 -11.36 -15.32 1.45
C LEU A 107 -11.06 -15.65 2.93
N GLU A 108 -11.90 -15.19 3.85
CA GLU A 108 -11.95 -15.68 5.23
C GLU A 108 -13.21 -16.54 5.41
N ASP A 109 -13.16 -17.78 4.90
CA ASP A 109 -14.00 -18.91 5.35
C ASP A 109 -13.07 -20.01 5.89
#